data_AF-A0A8T5TRY3-F1
#
_entry.id   AF-A0A8T5TRY3-F1
#
_cell.length_a   1.000
_cell.length_b   1.000
_cell.length_c   1.000
_cell.angle_alpha   90.00
_cell.angle_beta   90.00
_cell.angle_gamma   90.00
#
_symmetry.space_group_name_H-M   'P 1'
#
loop_
_entity.id
_entity.type
_entity.pdbx_description
1 polymer ?
#
loop_
_entity_poly.entity_id
_entity_poly.type
_entity_poly.pdbx_seq_one_letter_code
_entity_poly.pdbx_strand_id
1 'polypeptide(L)'
;MKLIIDGDYEKDLVNLIGNQNLPISHVIAHVPQNPIGNGSIFLSKKSPTFEEFEEYTKIIQDNNIIPIAGIDSTCQGNLEAHIEQYKASTSLLETLKGLQYKNILVSSPNNIGFVKEHFPSAKIFLSYSQFVTSLNRGKIFYEIGVDNIILHPDIIRYFNILKNFIKLKEKFKKIKEIETILPLNIGCNWGCIHWYQHHNLQSHRTTNSPVFSNQEDISGIENEFDYPLLYCWKERLEKPENLLKSGWISPSNIEMYENLGFETFVLFTSGFSTDKILKIIKNYDEKQLTTNLNEILNIPQPYGNYWSSNEARNSMLKLKPEIVNDFCNNFPYQAHYPSENEMNSYCIEFVKKLQIGDDQERNKILNLINDKMKVMEKGVLER
;
A
#
# COMPACT_ATOMS: atom_id res chain seq x y z
N MET A 1 10.51 12.27 12.49
CA MET A 1 9.76 11.54 11.44
C MET A 1 10.12 12.00 10.03
N LYS A 2 10.23 11.08 9.07
CA LYS A 2 10.24 11.29 7.61
C LYS A 2 9.07 10.54 6.99
N LEU A 3 8.27 11.20 6.15
CA LEU A 3 7.16 10.57 5.45
C LEU A 3 7.51 10.31 3.99
N ILE A 4 7.01 9.20 3.48
CA ILE A 4 6.92 8.84 2.07
C ILE A 4 5.42 8.82 1.73
N ILE A 5 5.03 9.37 0.59
CA ILE A 5 3.65 9.28 0.09
C ILE A 5 3.61 8.58 -1.28
N ASP A 6 2.48 7.98 -1.61
CA ASP A 6 2.21 7.55 -2.97
C ASP A 6 1.77 8.74 -3.81
N GLY A 7 2.45 8.96 -4.93
CA GLY A 7 2.10 9.98 -5.90
C GLY A 7 0.82 9.62 -6.64
N ASP A 8 -0.11 10.57 -6.68
CA ASP A 8 -1.39 10.51 -7.39
C ASP A 8 -1.39 11.31 -8.69
N TYR A 9 -0.23 11.85 -9.09
CA TYR A 9 -0.04 12.75 -10.23
C TYR A 9 -0.69 14.13 -10.09
N GLU A 10 -1.16 14.49 -8.88
CA GLU A 10 -1.65 15.84 -8.58
C GLU A 10 -0.47 16.79 -8.32
N LYS A 11 -0.19 17.65 -9.30
CA LYS A 11 0.93 18.61 -9.28
C LYS A 11 0.82 19.62 -8.13
N ASP A 12 -0.41 20.04 -7.82
CA ASP A 12 -0.68 21.02 -6.77
C ASP A 12 -0.28 20.50 -5.39
N LEU A 13 -0.47 19.21 -5.12
CA LEU A 13 -0.05 18.58 -3.87
C LEU A 13 1.47 18.69 -3.68
N VAL A 14 2.25 18.38 -4.71
CA VAL A 14 3.72 18.42 -4.67
C VAL A 14 4.23 19.84 -4.44
N ASN A 15 3.66 20.82 -5.13
CA ASN A 15 3.98 22.24 -4.93
C ASN A 15 3.63 22.71 -3.50
N LEU A 16 2.49 22.28 -2.96
CA LEU A 16 2.10 22.62 -1.59
C LEU A 16 3.03 21.99 -0.56
N ILE A 17 3.47 20.75 -0.77
CA ILE A 17 4.46 20.07 0.08
C ILE A 17 5.76 20.87 0.14
N GLY A 18 6.31 21.27 -1.02
CA GLY A 18 7.54 22.05 -1.10
C GLY A 18 7.40 23.42 -0.45
N ASN A 19 6.31 24.15 -0.73
CA ASN A 19 6.08 25.50 -0.23
C ASN A 19 5.80 25.56 1.28
N GLN A 20 5.14 24.54 1.84
CA GLN A 20 4.78 24.50 3.26
C GLN A 20 5.81 23.75 4.11
N ASN A 21 6.90 23.26 3.50
CA ASN A 21 7.96 22.49 4.15
C ASN A 21 7.41 21.33 5.01
N LEU A 22 6.44 20.60 4.44
CA LEU A 22 5.83 19.44 5.10
C LEU A 22 6.86 18.32 5.28
N PRO A 23 6.69 17.40 6.26
CA PRO A 23 7.67 16.34 6.56
C PRO A 23 7.71 15.20 5.51
N ILE A 24 7.43 15.50 4.24
CA ILE A 24 7.48 14.57 3.12
C ILE A 24 8.89 14.58 2.53
N SER A 25 9.55 13.44 2.62
CA SER A 25 10.91 13.24 2.11
C SER A 25 10.91 12.65 0.69
N HIS A 26 9.95 11.78 0.40
CA HIS A 26 9.89 11.06 -0.87
C HIS A 26 8.46 10.95 -1.40
N VAL A 27 8.35 10.84 -2.72
CA VAL A 27 7.10 10.53 -3.43
C VAL A 27 7.34 9.30 -4.30
N ILE A 28 6.49 8.27 -4.14
CA ILE A 28 6.48 7.09 -5.01
C ILE A 28 5.68 7.43 -6.27
N ALA A 29 6.36 7.58 -7.40
CA ALA A 29 5.74 7.77 -8.70
C ALA A 29 5.69 6.42 -9.43
N HIS A 30 4.53 5.78 -9.43
CA HIS A 30 4.32 4.51 -10.14
C HIS A 30 4.41 4.72 -11.64
N VAL A 31 5.39 4.08 -12.30
CA VAL A 31 5.67 4.35 -13.71
C VAL A 31 4.51 3.82 -14.57
N PRO A 32 3.89 4.64 -15.43
CA PRO A 32 2.76 4.20 -16.23
C PRO A 32 3.20 3.35 -17.41
N GLN A 33 2.30 2.47 -17.89
CA GLN A 33 2.46 1.72 -19.14
C GLN A 33 3.83 1.03 -19.29
N ASN A 34 4.35 0.48 -18.19
CA ASN A 34 5.71 -0.03 -18.12
C ASN A 34 5.75 -1.56 -18.30
N PRO A 35 6.85 -2.13 -18.85
CA PRO A 35 6.99 -3.56 -19.10
C PRO A 35 7.00 -4.43 -17.84
N ILE A 36 7.38 -3.92 -16.67
CA ILE A 36 7.49 -4.72 -15.45
C ILE A 36 6.14 -4.80 -14.72
N GLY A 37 5.36 -3.71 -14.72
CA GLY A 37 4.10 -3.55 -14.00
C GLY A 37 4.27 -2.95 -12.60
N ASN A 38 3.14 -2.69 -11.94
CA ASN A 38 3.02 -2.15 -10.59
C ASN A 38 2.09 -3.05 -9.76
N GLY A 39 2.58 -3.48 -8.59
CA GLY A 39 1.87 -4.41 -7.72
C GLY A 39 1.18 -3.74 -6.54
N SER A 40 1.72 -2.62 -6.04
CA SER A 40 1.24 -1.97 -4.82
C SER A 40 0.41 -0.71 -5.03
N ILE A 41 0.02 -0.42 -6.27
CA ILE A 41 -0.80 0.75 -6.63
C ILE A 41 -2.30 0.45 -6.48
N PHE A 42 -3.07 1.43 -6.02
CA PHE A 42 -4.50 1.46 -6.26
C PHE A 42 -4.76 2.11 -7.63
N LEU A 43 -5.26 1.34 -8.60
CA LEU A 43 -5.37 1.85 -9.98
C LEU A 43 -6.25 3.10 -10.01
N SER A 44 -5.68 4.17 -10.57
CA SER A 44 -6.42 5.39 -10.84
C SER A 44 -7.52 5.13 -11.85
N LYS A 45 -8.59 5.96 -11.81
CA LYS A 45 -9.67 5.92 -12.82
C LYS A 45 -9.14 6.14 -14.24
N LYS A 46 -8.05 6.90 -14.37
CA LYS A 46 -7.33 7.15 -15.62
C LYS A 46 -5.84 6.91 -15.38
N SER A 47 -5.24 5.99 -16.12
CA SER A 47 -3.78 5.83 -16.09
C SER A 47 -3.11 7.06 -16.72
N PRO A 48 -2.07 7.63 -16.10
CA PRO A 48 -1.35 8.73 -16.69
C PRO A 48 -0.58 8.28 -17.94
N THR A 49 -0.26 9.23 -18.81
CA THR A 49 0.67 9.02 -19.93
C THR A 49 2.12 9.05 -19.44
N PHE A 50 3.05 8.62 -20.29
CA PHE A 50 4.47 8.68 -19.93
C PHE A 50 4.96 10.13 -19.86
N GLU A 51 4.45 11.02 -20.70
CA GLU A 51 4.77 12.46 -20.67
C GLU A 51 4.29 13.11 -19.36
N GLU A 52 3.08 12.76 -18.88
CA GLU A 52 2.58 13.20 -17.58
C GLU A 52 3.49 12.72 -16.43
N PHE A 53 4.08 11.52 -16.54
CA PHE A 53 5.06 11.00 -15.60
C PHE A 53 6.40 11.75 -15.63
N GLU A 54 6.91 12.10 -16.80
CA GLU A 54 8.13 12.91 -16.93
C GLU A 54 7.93 14.30 -16.31
N GLU A 55 6.80 14.95 -16.60
CA GLU A 55 6.47 16.25 -16.04
C GLU A 55 6.30 16.19 -14.51
N TYR A 56 5.58 15.19 -14.01
CA TYR A 56 5.39 14.99 -12.57
C TYR A 56 6.72 14.73 -11.85
N THR A 57 7.61 13.93 -12.45
CA THR A 57 8.97 13.69 -11.94
C THR A 57 9.74 15.00 -11.78
N LYS A 58 9.69 15.86 -12.79
CA LYS A 58 10.35 17.17 -12.74
C LYS A 58 9.79 18.04 -11.62
N ILE A 59 8.47 18.09 -11.44
CA ILE A 59 7.83 18.88 -10.38
C ILE A 59 8.24 18.38 -8.99
N ILE A 60 8.34 17.05 -8.80
CA ILE A 60 8.86 16.46 -7.55
C ILE A 60 10.29 16.95 -7.28
N GLN A 61 11.16 16.90 -8.28
CA GLN A 61 12.56 17.31 -8.16
C GLN A 61 12.73 18.82 -7.93
N ASP A 62 11.97 19.65 -8.65
CA ASP A 62 11.99 21.12 -8.53
C ASP A 62 11.54 21.58 -7.13
N ASN A 63 10.73 20.77 -6.44
CA ASN A 63 10.32 21.00 -5.04
C ASN A 63 11.25 20.37 -4.00
N ASN A 64 12.45 19.90 -4.39
CA ASN A 64 13.44 19.23 -3.52
C ASN A 64 12.92 17.96 -2.83
N ILE A 65 11.92 17.30 -3.41
CA ILE A 65 11.39 16.03 -2.92
C ILE A 65 12.08 14.90 -3.69
N ILE A 66 12.37 13.79 -3.02
CA ILE A 66 13.11 12.68 -3.62
C ILE A 66 12.13 11.72 -4.33
N PRO A 67 12.20 11.55 -5.65
CA PRO A 67 11.30 10.63 -6.35
C PRO A 67 11.76 9.17 -6.19
N ILE A 68 10.78 8.26 -6.09
CA ILE A 68 10.95 6.79 -6.12
C ILE A 68 10.14 6.25 -7.30
N ALA A 69 10.79 5.59 -8.27
CA ALA A 69 10.08 5.01 -9.42
C ALA A 69 9.45 3.67 -9.02
N GLY A 70 8.12 3.58 -9.14
CA GLY A 70 7.38 2.34 -8.91
C GLY A 70 7.37 1.43 -10.13
N ILE A 71 7.96 0.24 -9.99
CA ILE A 71 7.91 -0.87 -10.96
C ILE A 71 7.75 -2.20 -10.21
N ASP A 72 6.87 -2.19 -9.21
CA ASP A 72 6.86 -3.14 -8.11
C ASP A 72 5.91 -4.33 -8.33
N SER A 73 5.77 -4.76 -9.58
CA SER A 73 5.02 -5.97 -9.92
C SER A 73 5.45 -7.18 -9.06
N THR A 74 4.46 -7.87 -8.50
CA THR A 74 4.64 -9.11 -7.75
C THR A 74 4.61 -10.35 -8.65
N CYS A 75 4.06 -10.22 -9.85
CA CYS A 75 3.97 -11.31 -10.84
C CYS A 75 3.96 -10.75 -12.26
N GLN A 76 4.90 -11.23 -13.08
CA GLN A 76 5.03 -10.86 -14.49
C GLN A 76 4.54 -11.95 -15.45
N GLY A 77 3.99 -13.05 -14.94
CA GLY A 77 3.44 -14.11 -15.79
C GLY A 77 4.47 -14.79 -16.69
N ASN A 78 5.73 -14.90 -16.22
CA ASN A 78 6.87 -15.47 -16.96
C ASN A 78 7.37 -14.61 -18.14
N LEU A 79 6.92 -13.35 -18.25
CA LEU A 79 7.41 -12.41 -19.26
C LEU A 79 8.93 -12.22 -19.22
N GLU A 80 9.53 -12.25 -18.03
CA GLU A 80 10.96 -12.08 -17.81
C GLU A 80 11.84 -13.10 -18.55
N ALA A 81 11.26 -14.22 -19.01
CA ALA A 81 11.95 -15.25 -19.80
C ALA A 81 12.13 -14.86 -21.29
N HIS A 82 11.48 -13.80 -21.76
CA HIS A 82 11.48 -13.39 -23.16
C HIS A 82 12.49 -12.26 -23.44
N ILE A 83 13.21 -12.35 -24.56
CA ILE A 83 14.27 -11.39 -24.89
C ILE A 83 13.73 -10.00 -25.22
N GLU A 84 12.55 -9.92 -25.83
CA GLU A 84 11.84 -8.67 -26.13
C GLU A 84 11.42 -7.97 -24.84
N GLN A 85 10.90 -8.74 -23.88
CA GLN A 85 10.57 -8.24 -22.55
C GLN A 85 11.81 -7.72 -21.82
N TYR A 86 12.91 -8.47 -21.85
CA TYR A 86 14.18 -8.09 -21.25
C TYR A 86 14.70 -6.77 -21.84
N LYS A 87 14.66 -6.61 -23.17
CA LYS A 87 15.05 -5.37 -23.86
C LYS A 87 14.17 -4.19 -23.44
N ALA A 88 12.85 -4.38 -23.39
CA ALA A 88 11.93 -3.33 -22.96
C ALA A 88 12.17 -2.92 -21.49
N SER A 89 12.36 -3.90 -20.60
CA SER A 89 12.66 -3.66 -19.18
C SER A 89 14.01 -2.95 -18.99
N THR A 90 15.00 -3.27 -19.82
CA THR A 90 16.31 -2.60 -19.80
C THR A 90 16.17 -1.15 -20.28
N SER A 91 15.45 -0.93 -21.38
CA SER A 91 15.16 0.41 -21.91
C SER A 91 14.44 1.26 -20.88
N LEU A 92 13.49 0.68 -20.12
CA LEU A 92 12.81 1.38 -19.03
C LEU A 92 13.81 1.89 -17.98
N LEU A 93 14.76 1.06 -17.54
CA LEU A 93 15.77 1.49 -16.56
C LEU A 93 16.69 2.58 -17.11
N GLU A 94 17.05 2.55 -18.40
CA GLU A 94 17.79 3.65 -19.04
C GLU A 94 16.98 4.95 -19.08
N THR A 95 15.68 4.88 -19.35
CA THR A 95 14.80 6.06 -19.28
C THR A 95 14.74 6.62 -17.86
N LEU A 96 14.58 5.76 -16.84
CA LEU A 96 14.55 6.18 -15.44
C LEU A 96 15.88 6.82 -15.00
N LYS A 97 17.02 6.32 -15.48
CA LYS A 97 18.33 6.97 -15.31
C LYS A 97 18.37 8.35 -15.95
N GLY A 98 17.87 8.50 -17.17
CA GLY A 98 17.78 9.77 -17.88
C GLY A 98 16.95 10.81 -17.13
N LEU A 99 15.87 10.37 -16.47
CA LEU A 99 15.03 11.17 -15.58
C LEU A 99 15.64 11.39 -14.17
N GLN A 100 16.88 10.97 -13.96
CA GLN A 100 17.64 11.14 -12.71
C GLN A 100 17.04 10.43 -11.49
N TYR A 101 16.22 9.39 -11.68
CA TYR A 101 15.81 8.55 -10.57
C TYR A 101 17.03 7.91 -9.92
N LYS A 102 17.02 7.81 -8.60
CA LYS A 102 18.03 7.08 -7.81
C LYS A 102 17.42 6.04 -6.90
N ASN A 103 16.09 5.98 -6.84
CA ASN A 103 15.35 5.12 -5.94
C ASN A 103 14.31 4.36 -6.75
N ILE A 104 14.30 3.04 -6.65
CA ILE A 104 13.41 2.17 -7.42
C ILE A 104 12.65 1.28 -6.44
N LEU A 105 11.33 1.33 -6.50
CA LEU A 105 10.44 0.44 -5.74
C LEU A 105 10.21 -0.83 -6.56
N VAL A 106 10.56 -1.98 -5.98
CA VAL A 106 10.42 -3.31 -6.58
C VAL A 106 9.78 -4.28 -5.59
N SER A 107 9.30 -5.40 -6.11
CA SER A 107 8.70 -6.48 -5.30
C SER A 107 9.36 -7.82 -5.56
N SER A 108 9.36 -8.30 -6.82
CA SER A 108 9.91 -9.62 -7.15
C SER A 108 11.44 -9.71 -6.91
N PRO A 109 11.95 -10.81 -6.31
CA PRO A 109 13.39 -11.07 -6.18
C PRO A 109 14.17 -10.98 -7.50
N ASN A 110 13.57 -11.40 -8.60
CA ASN A 110 14.20 -11.35 -9.93
C ASN A 110 14.43 -9.90 -10.36
N ASN A 111 13.49 -9.01 -10.05
CA ASN A 111 13.58 -7.58 -10.36
C ASN A 111 14.64 -6.87 -9.50
N ILE A 112 14.89 -7.35 -8.28
CA ILE A 112 15.99 -6.83 -7.44
C ILE A 112 17.32 -7.09 -8.16
N GLY A 113 17.58 -8.34 -8.55
CA GLY A 113 18.81 -8.70 -9.28
C GLY A 113 18.95 -7.94 -10.60
N PHE A 114 17.86 -7.84 -11.36
CA PHE A 114 17.80 -7.10 -12.62
C PHE A 114 18.16 -5.61 -12.45
N VAL A 115 17.55 -4.92 -11.48
CA VAL A 115 17.86 -3.52 -11.19
C VAL A 115 19.31 -3.36 -10.71
N LYS A 116 19.83 -4.28 -9.90
CA LYS A 116 21.24 -4.23 -9.45
C LYS A 116 22.24 -4.35 -10.60
N GLU A 117 21.95 -5.19 -11.59
CA GLU A 117 22.82 -5.39 -12.76
C GLU A 117 22.79 -4.17 -13.68
N HIS A 118 21.59 -3.70 -14.03
CA HIS A 118 21.43 -2.66 -15.03
C HIS A 118 21.49 -1.25 -14.45
N PHE A 119 21.17 -1.06 -13.18
CA PHE A 119 21.17 0.23 -12.50
C PHE A 119 21.85 0.13 -11.11
N PRO A 120 23.15 -0.21 -11.07
CA PRO A 120 23.84 -0.57 -9.81
C PRO A 120 23.88 0.53 -8.75
N SER A 121 23.80 1.80 -9.17
CA SER A 121 23.78 2.97 -8.29
C SER A 121 22.40 3.29 -7.70
N ALA A 122 21.32 2.64 -8.16
CA ALA A 122 20.00 2.84 -7.62
C ALA A 122 19.86 2.22 -6.22
N LYS A 123 19.19 2.94 -5.32
CA LYS A 123 18.70 2.42 -4.05
C LYS A 123 17.41 1.64 -4.29
N ILE A 124 17.36 0.42 -3.78
CA ILE A 124 16.21 -0.47 -3.96
C ILE A 124 15.29 -0.38 -2.74
N PHE A 125 14.05 0.03 -2.99
CA PHE A 125 12.95 -0.03 -2.04
C PHE A 125 12.16 -1.30 -2.30
N LEU A 126 11.97 -2.11 -1.26
CA LEU A 126 11.13 -3.30 -1.32
C LEU A 126 9.72 -2.93 -0.89
N SER A 127 8.78 -3.18 -1.79
CA SER A 127 7.35 -2.95 -1.57
C SER A 127 6.80 -3.82 -0.44
N TYR A 128 5.80 -3.27 0.27
CA TYR A 128 5.09 -3.97 1.33
C TYR A 128 4.33 -5.22 0.79
N SER A 129 4.07 -5.25 -0.52
CA SER A 129 3.43 -6.37 -1.23
C SER A 129 4.17 -7.71 -1.05
N GLN A 130 5.46 -7.69 -0.68
CA GLN A 130 6.27 -8.91 -0.46
C GLN A 130 6.04 -9.61 0.87
N PHE A 131 5.11 -9.13 1.71
CA PHE A 131 4.73 -9.80 2.96
C PHE A 131 5.94 -10.08 3.87
N VAL A 132 6.77 -9.06 4.09
CA VAL A 132 7.92 -9.16 5.00
C VAL A 132 7.44 -9.10 6.45
N THR A 133 7.11 -10.28 7.00
CA THR A 133 6.60 -10.46 8.37
C THR A 133 7.60 -11.17 9.30
N SER A 134 8.72 -11.67 8.77
CA SER A 134 9.72 -12.40 9.55
C SER A 134 11.13 -11.84 9.33
N LEU A 135 11.97 -11.96 10.37
CA LEU A 135 13.36 -11.53 10.32
C LEU A 135 14.16 -12.25 9.24
N ASN A 136 13.86 -13.53 9.00
CA ASN A 136 14.55 -14.30 7.98
C ASN A 136 14.26 -13.75 6.57
N ARG A 137 12.99 -13.40 6.27
CA ARG A 137 12.64 -12.73 5.01
C ARG A 137 13.38 -11.40 4.89
N GLY A 138 13.33 -10.56 5.92
CA GLY A 138 14.05 -9.28 5.92
C GLY A 138 15.55 -9.44 5.67
N LYS A 139 16.18 -10.43 6.34
CA LYS A 139 17.61 -10.72 6.18
C LYS A 139 17.94 -11.13 4.74
N ILE A 140 17.18 -12.06 4.16
CA ILE A 140 17.39 -12.52 2.78
C ILE A 140 17.30 -11.34 1.80
N PHE A 141 16.29 -10.47 1.96
CA PHE A 141 16.14 -9.29 1.11
C PHE A 141 17.33 -8.33 1.21
N TYR A 142 17.85 -8.07 2.42
CA TYR A 142 19.05 -7.27 2.58
C TYR A 142 20.29 -7.93 1.93
N GLU A 143 20.43 -9.26 2.03
CA GLU A 143 21.53 -10.02 1.43
C GLU A 143 21.52 -9.97 -0.10
N ILE A 144 20.35 -10.02 -0.73
CA ILE A 144 20.22 -9.93 -2.21
C ILE A 144 20.26 -8.50 -2.75
N GLY A 145 20.44 -7.50 -1.87
CA GLY A 145 20.76 -6.13 -2.29
C GLY A 145 19.69 -5.07 -2.06
N VAL A 146 18.57 -5.36 -1.38
CA VAL A 146 17.57 -4.34 -1.01
C VAL A 146 18.16 -3.33 -0.04
N ASP A 147 17.89 -2.04 -0.23
CA ASP A 147 18.36 -0.97 0.65
C ASP A 147 17.29 -0.55 1.66
N ASN A 148 16.02 -0.49 1.25
CA ASN A 148 14.93 -0.06 2.11
C ASN A 148 13.82 -1.11 2.10
N ILE A 149 13.34 -1.55 3.26
CA ILE A 149 12.24 -2.51 3.36
C ILE A 149 11.01 -1.84 3.94
N ILE A 150 9.91 -1.82 3.20
CA ILE A 150 8.59 -1.49 3.74
C ILE A 150 8.01 -2.76 4.37
N LEU A 151 7.81 -2.74 5.69
CA LEU A 151 7.28 -3.90 6.41
C LEU A 151 5.80 -4.12 6.12
N HIS A 152 5.36 -5.37 6.28
CA HIS A 152 3.96 -5.72 6.10
C HIS A 152 3.10 -5.18 7.27
N PRO A 153 1.89 -4.65 7.01
CA PRO A 153 1.01 -4.09 8.05
C PRO A 153 0.66 -5.07 9.16
N ASP A 154 0.58 -6.38 8.89
CA ASP A 154 0.20 -7.37 9.91
C ASP A 154 1.14 -7.43 11.12
N ILE A 155 2.41 -7.00 10.99
CA ILE A 155 3.37 -7.10 12.08
C ILE A 155 3.60 -5.81 12.86
N ILE A 156 2.97 -4.71 12.47
CA ILE A 156 3.30 -3.40 13.01
C ILE A 156 2.81 -3.18 14.44
N ARG A 157 1.99 -4.08 15.00
CA ARG A 157 1.61 -4.02 16.43
C ARG A 157 2.40 -4.99 17.31
N TYR A 158 3.42 -5.67 16.77
CA TYR A 158 4.23 -6.63 17.52
C TYR A 158 5.62 -6.07 17.79
N PHE A 159 5.77 -5.36 18.91
CA PHE A 159 6.99 -4.60 19.20
C PHE A 159 8.22 -5.49 19.38
N ASN A 160 8.05 -6.74 19.82
CA ASN A 160 9.15 -7.70 19.88
C ASN A 160 9.74 -7.99 18.49
N ILE A 161 8.87 -8.15 17.48
CA ILE A 161 9.30 -8.36 16.09
C ILE A 161 9.94 -7.09 15.55
N LEU A 162 9.31 -5.93 15.76
CA LEU A 162 9.82 -4.64 15.30
C LEU A 162 11.21 -4.30 15.89
N LYS A 163 11.41 -4.50 17.20
CA LYS A 163 12.72 -4.34 17.85
C LYS A 163 13.79 -5.23 17.20
N ASN A 164 13.43 -6.44 16.77
CA ASN A 164 14.36 -7.32 16.09
C ASN A 164 14.66 -6.87 14.66
N PHE A 165 13.70 -6.26 13.96
CA PHE A 165 13.97 -5.61 12.67
C PHE A 165 14.91 -4.42 12.82
N ILE A 166 14.78 -3.62 13.87
CA ILE A 166 15.75 -2.56 14.19
C ILE A 166 17.14 -3.15 14.43
N LYS A 167 17.27 -4.21 15.23
CA LYS A 167 18.57 -4.90 15.42
C LYS A 167 19.14 -5.46 14.11
N LEU A 168 18.28 -5.96 13.21
CA LEU A 168 18.69 -6.44 11.89
C LEU A 168 19.20 -5.26 11.04
N LYS A 169 18.47 -4.15 11.00
CA LYS A 169 18.86 -2.91 10.34
C LYS A 169 20.24 -2.45 10.80
N GLU A 170 20.47 -2.35 12.11
CA GLU A 170 21.76 -1.91 12.65
C GLU A 170 22.95 -2.83 12.29
N LYS A 171 22.71 -4.13 12.02
CA LYS A 171 23.76 -5.03 11.54
C LYS A 171 24.19 -4.71 10.12
N PHE A 172 23.23 -4.43 9.23
CA PHE A 172 23.48 -4.14 7.82
C PHE A 172 23.88 -2.68 7.57
N LYS A 173 23.49 -1.73 8.43
CA LYS A 173 23.93 -0.32 8.36
C LYS A 173 25.45 -0.14 8.40
N LYS A 174 26.18 -1.12 8.96
CA LYS A 174 27.65 -1.15 8.95
C LYS A 174 28.26 -1.38 7.56
N ILE A 175 27.45 -1.88 6.61
CA ILE A 175 27.87 -2.27 5.27
C ILE A 175 27.35 -1.26 4.24
N LYS A 176 26.09 -0.83 4.39
CA LYS A 176 25.44 0.11 3.48
C LYS A 176 24.32 0.87 4.17
N GLU A 177 23.95 2.03 3.64
CA GLU A 177 22.81 2.80 4.12
C GLU A 177 21.51 2.02 3.86
N ILE A 178 20.80 1.64 4.92
CA ILE A 178 19.53 0.91 4.83
C ILE A 178 18.49 1.46 5.80
N GLU A 179 17.22 1.29 5.45
CA GLU A 179 16.09 1.65 6.30
C GLU A 179 15.07 0.52 6.45
N THR A 180 14.34 0.53 7.56
CA THR A 180 13.12 -0.25 7.75
C THR A 180 11.95 0.72 7.91
N ILE A 181 10.98 0.63 7.01
CA ILE A 181 9.90 1.59 6.84
C ILE A 181 8.59 0.95 7.32
N LEU A 182 7.77 1.72 8.03
CA LEU A 182 6.45 1.26 8.50
C LEU A 182 5.32 1.88 7.68
N PRO A 183 4.35 1.07 7.21
CA PRO A 183 3.11 1.58 6.65
C PRO A 183 2.23 2.18 7.75
N LEU A 184 1.64 3.35 7.50
CA LEU A 184 0.84 4.07 8.48
C LEU A 184 -0.65 3.75 8.41
N ASN A 185 -1.25 3.88 7.23
CA ASN A 185 -2.70 3.97 7.09
C ASN A 185 -3.29 2.89 6.17
N ILE A 186 -2.61 1.76 5.95
CA ILE A 186 -3.19 0.65 5.17
C ILE A 186 -4.36 0.05 5.93
N GLY A 187 -5.56 0.13 5.34
CA GLY A 187 -6.78 -0.42 5.90
C GLY A 187 -7.06 -1.87 5.47
N CYS A 188 -6.05 -2.72 5.22
CA CYS A 188 -6.26 -4.11 4.79
C CYS A 188 -6.70 -5.01 5.97
N ASN A 189 -7.43 -6.09 5.67
CA ASN A 189 -7.83 -7.07 6.69
C ASN A 189 -6.58 -7.78 7.24
N TRP A 190 -6.52 -7.96 8.56
CA TRP A 190 -5.42 -8.67 9.22
C TRP A 190 -5.41 -10.15 8.84
N GLY A 191 -4.25 -10.71 8.49
CA GLY A 191 -4.14 -12.11 8.08
C GLY A 191 -4.82 -12.41 6.74
N CYS A 192 -4.89 -11.42 5.83
CA CYS A 192 -5.58 -11.55 4.55
C CYS A 192 -4.98 -12.68 3.68
N ILE A 193 -5.80 -13.70 3.39
CA ILE A 193 -5.40 -14.83 2.52
C ILE A 193 -5.30 -14.44 1.04
N HIS A 194 -5.93 -13.33 0.64
CA HIS A 194 -5.91 -12.86 -0.75
C HIS A 194 -4.78 -11.88 -1.06
N TRP A 195 -3.84 -11.66 -0.13
CA TRP A 195 -2.75 -10.69 -0.27
C TRP A 195 -2.03 -10.79 -1.63
N TYR A 196 -1.45 -11.96 -1.93
CA TYR A 196 -0.72 -12.16 -3.18
C TYR A 196 -1.64 -12.13 -4.40
N GLN A 197 -2.86 -12.65 -4.30
CA GLN A 197 -3.81 -12.63 -5.42
C GLN A 197 -4.19 -11.20 -5.81
N HIS A 198 -4.43 -10.32 -4.83
CA HIS A 198 -4.75 -8.92 -5.06
C HIS A 198 -3.59 -8.17 -5.74
N HIS A 199 -2.36 -8.31 -5.21
CA HIS A 199 -1.19 -7.64 -5.80
C HIS A 199 -0.80 -8.21 -7.17
N ASN A 200 -1.00 -9.52 -7.40
CA ASN A 200 -0.81 -10.12 -8.73
C ASN A 200 -1.84 -9.58 -9.72
N LEU A 201 -3.11 -9.43 -9.32
CA LEU A 201 -4.13 -8.81 -10.16
C LEU A 201 -3.72 -7.39 -10.56
N GLN A 202 -3.22 -6.57 -9.64
CA GLN A 202 -2.73 -5.21 -9.96
C GLN A 202 -1.53 -5.26 -10.92
N SER A 203 -0.60 -6.16 -10.66
CA SER A 203 0.59 -6.37 -11.49
C SER A 203 0.20 -6.66 -12.94
N HIS A 204 -0.70 -7.62 -13.16
CA HIS A 204 -1.12 -8.00 -14.51
C HIS A 204 -1.91 -6.91 -15.24
N ARG A 205 -2.64 -6.06 -14.52
CA ARG A 205 -3.40 -4.93 -15.09
C ARG A 205 -2.53 -3.75 -15.50
N THR A 206 -1.34 -3.62 -14.93
CA THR A 206 -0.44 -2.48 -15.13
C THR A 206 0.74 -2.80 -16.04
N THR A 207 1.05 -4.08 -16.23
CA THR A 207 2.08 -4.54 -17.16
C THR A 207 1.69 -4.23 -18.60
N ASN A 208 2.57 -3.50 -19.28
CA ASN A 208 2.50 -3.25 -20.71
C ASN A 208 3.65 -3.96 -21.43
N SER A 209 3.40 -5.17 -21.92
CA SER A 209 4.45 -6.03 -22.49
C SER A 209 4.50 -5.99 -24.02
N PRO A 210 5.70 -6.00 -24.63
CA PRO A 210 5.86 -6.21 -26.07
C PRO A 210 5.65 -7.67 -26.52
N VAL A 211 5.55 -8.62 -25.59
CA VAL A 211 5.41 -10.07 -25.90
C VAL A 211 3.93 -10.45 -26.02
N PHE A 212 3.10 -9.92 -25.12
CA PHE A 212 1.65 -10.05 -25.18
C PHE A 212 0.99 -8.81 -24.59
N SER A 213 -0.11 -8.37 -25.21
CA SER A 213 -0.97 -7.38 -24.57
C SER A 213 -2.04 -8.10 -23.75
N ASN A 214 -2.06 -7.88 -22.43
CA ASN A 214 -3.24 -8.18 -21.60
C ASN A 214 -4.45 -7.28 -21.94
N GLN A 215 -4.33 -6.44 -22.97
CA GLN A 215 -5.38 -5.58 -23.51
C GLN A 215 -6.22 -6.29 -24.58
N GLU A 216 -6.56 -7.55 -24.37
CA GLU A 216 -7.74 -8.08 -25.04
C GLU A 216 -8.96 -7.55 -24.28
N ASP A 217 -9.86 -6.82 -24.95
CA ASP A 217 -11.21 -6.41 -24.49
C ASP A 217 -12.12 -7.62 -24.15
N ILE A 218 -11.54 -8.81 -23.96
CA ILE A 218 -12.21 -10.09 -23.88
C ILE A 218 -12.48 -10.42 -22.40
N SER A 219 -13.31 -9.60 -21.80
CA SER A 219 -14.38 -10.17 -21.01
C SER A 219 -15.63 -9.36 -21.32
N GLY A 220 -16.71 -10.00 -21.80
CA GLY A 220 -18.03 -9.39 -21.92
C GLY A 220 -18.65 -8.96 -20.58
N ILE A 221 -17.82 -8.83 -19.55
CA ILE A 221 -18.11 -8.17 -18.30
C ILE A 221 -17.19 -6.95 -18.30
N GLU A 222 -17.81 -5.76 -18.30
CA GLU A 222 -17.12 -4.48 -18.12
C GLU A 222 -16.04 -4.62 -17.03
N ASN A 223 -14.88 -3.98 -17.21
CA ASN A 223 -13.61 -4.00 -16.43
C ASN A 223 -13.71 -3.96 -14.86
N GLU A 224 -14.56 -4.80 -14.27
CA GLU A 224 -15.16 -4.70 -12.94
C GLU A 224 -14.94 -6.02 -12.18
N PHE A 225 -13.74 -6.58 -12.18
CA PHE A 225 -13.50 -7.85 -11.49
C PHE A 225 -12.30 -7.81 -10.55
N ASP A 226 -12.57 -7.65 -9.25
CA ASP A 226 -11.60 -7.80 -8.17
C ASP A 226 -12.18 -8.64 -7.03
N TYR A 227 -12.14 -9.97 -7.21
CA TYR A 227 -12.61 -10.91 -6.19
C TYR A 227 -11.95 -10.69 -4.82
N PRO A 228 -10.61 -10.52 -4.73
CA PRO A 228 -9.96 -10.18 -3.47
C PRO A 228 -10.59 -8.99 -2.74
N LEU A 229 -10.88 -7.89 -3.44
CA LEU A 229 -11.50 -6.73 -2.82
C LEU A 229 -12.97 -6.94 -2.47
N LEU A 230 -13.75 -7.65 -3.30
CA LEU A 230 -15.12 -8.03 -2.96
C LEU A 230 -15.17 -8.86 -1.67
N TYR A 231 -14.31 -9.88 -1.57
CA TYR A 231 -14.18 -10.70 -0.36
C TYR A 231 -13.74 -9.86 0.85
N CYS A 232 -12.74 -8.98 0.67
CA CYS A 232 -12.25 -8.09 1.71
C CYS A 232 -13.37 -7.21 2.30
N TRP A 233 -14.21 -6.63 1.44
CA TRP A 233 -15.36 -5.82 1.84
C TRP A 233 -16.45 -6.64 2.51
N LYS A 234 -16.75 -7.83 1.99
CA LYS A 234 -17.70 -8.75 2.63
C LYS A 234 -17.30 -9.05 4.07
N GLU A 235 -16.07 -9.52 4.28
CA GLU A 235 -15.56 -9.83 5.63
C GLU A 235 -15.58 -8.61 6.55
N ARG A 236 -15.33 -7.40 6.03
CA ARG A 236 -15.36 -6.16 6.82
C ARG A 236 -16.77 -5.76 7.25
N LEU A 237 -17.74 -5.89 6.36
CA LEU A 237 -19.12 -5.53 6.64
C LEU A 237 -19.83 -6.58 7.51
N GLU A 238 -19.48 -7.86 7.35
CA GLU A 238 -20.00 -8.94 8.20
C GLU A 238 -19.36 -8.95 9.60
N LYS A 239 -18.07 -8.58 9.70
CA LYS A 239 -17.30 -8.54 10.96
C LYS A 239 -16.63 -7.18 11.15
N PRO A 240 -17.33 -6.16 11.67
CA PRO A 240 -16.81 -4.80 11.79
C PRO A 240 -15.50 -4.67 12.59
N GLU A 241 -15.23 -5.59 13.52
CA GLU A 241 -13.97 -5.68 14.27
C GLU A 241 -12.74 -5.87 13.37
N ASN A 242 -12.92 -6.38 12.15
CA ASN A 242 -11.83 -6.50 11.16
C ASN A 242 -11.15 -5.17 10.87
N LEU A 243 -11.87 -4.04 10.93
CA LEU A 243 -11.30 -2.72 10.70
C LEU A 243 -10.37 -2.27 11.84
N LEU A 244 -10.68 -2.62 13.09
CA LEU A 244 -9.78 -2.41 14.22
C LEU A 244 -8.54 -3.32 14.12
N LYS A 245 -8.74 -4.57 13.68
CA LYS A 245 -7.66 -5.55 13.48
C LYS A 245 -6.68 -5.19 12.37
N SER A 246 -7.07 -4.35 11.40
CA SER A 246 -6.18 -3.86 10.33
C SER A 246 -4.87 -3.27 10.85
N GLY A 247 -3.78 -3.49 10.10
CA GLY A 247 -2.44 -3.01 10.45
C GLY A 247 -2.24 -1.54 10.11
N TRP A 248 -2.80 -0.65 10.93
CA TRP A 248 -2.57 0.79 10.89
C TRP A 248 -1.83 1.29 12.16
N ILE A 249 -1.21 2.47 12.05
CA ILE A 249 -0.58 3.22 13.14
C ILE A 249 -1.34 4.54 13.29
N SER A 250 -1.97 4.77 14.44
CA SER A 250 -2.67 6.03 14.68
C SER A 250 -1.66 7.19 14.76
N PRO A 251 -2.00 8.39 14.25
CA PRO A 251 -1.20 9.59 14.48
C PRO A 251 -0.87 9.83 15.95
N SER A 252 -1.82 9.56 16.86
CA SER A 252 -1.65 9.72 18.31
C SER A 252 -0.68 8.72 18.96
N ASN A 253 -0.31 7.65 18.27
CA ASN A 253 0.56 6.59 18.81
C ASN A 253 1.87 6.44 18.03
N ILE A 254 2.11 7.26 17.02
CA ILE A 254 3.31 7.17 16.17
C ILE A 254 4.61 7.35 16.97
N GLU A 255 4.59 8.14 18.04
CA GLU A 255 5.75 8.36 18.91
C GLU A 255 6.27 7.07 19.55
N MET A 256 5.38 6.09 19.83
CA MET A 256 5.80 4.78 20.33
C MET A 256 6.73 4.07 19.33
N TYR A 257 6.53 4.27 18.04
CA TYR A 257 7.33 3.70 16.96
C TYR A 257 8.63 4.48 16.74
N GLU A 258 8.59 5.81 16.85
CA GLU A 258 9.81 6.63 16.85
C GLU A 258 10.75 6.19 17.99
N ASN A 259 10.20 5.98 19.19
CA ASN A 259 10.94 5.50 20.36
C ASN A 259 11.52 4.08 20.19
N LEU A 260 10.99 3.27 19.27
CA LEU A 260 11.61 1.98 18.90
C LEU A 260 12.81 2.14 17.95
N GLY A 261 12.99 3.29 17.32
CA GLY A 261 14.05 3.57 16.34
C GLY A 261 13.59 3.57 14.88
N PHE A 262 12.28 3.73 14.62
CA PHE A 262 11.76 3.96 13.27
C PHE A 262 11.75 5.45 12.95
N GLU A 263 12.37 5.83 11.85
CA GLU A 263 12.48 7.23 11.43
C GLU A 263 11.63 7.53 10.19
N THR A 264 11.39 6.52 9.36
CA THR A 264 10.75 6.65 8.05
C THR A 264 9.47 5.84 8.00
N PHE A 265 8.42 6.47 7.50
CA PHE A 265 7.08 5.90 7.42
C PHE A 265 6.49 6.16 6.04
N VAL A 266 5.60 5.28 5.58
CA VAL A 266 4.89 5.45 4.31
C VAL A 266 3.40 5.62 4.55
N LEU A 267 2.84 6.65 3.92
CA LEU A 267 1.44 7.02 3.96
C LEU A 267 0.83 6.79 2.57
N PHE A 268 -0.16 5.91 2.51
CA PHE A 268 -0.85 5.55 1.27
C PHE A 268 -1.94 6.58 0.98
N THR A 269 -1.73 7.36 -0.07
CA THR A 269 -2.53 8.55 -0.40
C THR A 269 -3.31 8.41 -1.69
N SER A 270 -3.12 7.34 -2.46
CA SER A 270 -3.80 7.14 -3.74
C SER A 270 -5.33 7.22 -3.58
N GLY A 271 -5.98 8.02 -4.42
CA GLY A 271 -7.43 8.22 -4.42
C GLY A 271 -7.94 9.23 -3.38
N PHE A 272 -7.07 9.87 -2.60
CA PHE A 272 -7.45 10.99 -1.73
C PHE A 272 -7.32 12.33 -2.46
N SER A 273 -8.10 13.33 -2.05
CA SER A 273 -7.88 14.69 -2.52
C SER A 273 -6.70 15.35 -1.83
N THR A 274 -6.08 16.34 -2.46
CA THR A 274 -5.01 17.18 -1.89
C THR A 274 -5.36 17.67 -0.48
N ASP A 275 -6.55 18.25 -0.28
CA ASP A 275 -7.00 18.73 1.03
C ASP A 275 -7.04 17.64 2.09
N LYS A 276 -7.45 16.43 1.69
CA LYS A 276 -7.50 15.28 2.59
C LYS A 276 -6.09 14.82 2.95
N ILE A 277 -5.18 14.74 1.98
CA ILE A 277 -3.79 14.35 2.20
C ILE A 277 -3.10 15.34 3.15
N LEU A 278 -3.27 16.66 2.94
CA LEU A 278 -2.72 17.68 3.82
C LEU A 278 -3.23 17.56 5.26
N LYS A 279 -4.53 17.30 5.45
CA LYS A 279 -5.10 17.04 6.78
C LYS A 279 -4.47 15.81 7.43
N ILE A 280 -4.28 14.72 6.68
CA ILE A 280 -3.67 13.50 7.22
C ILE A 280 -2.21 13.77 7.61
N ILE A 281 -1.43 14.41 6.75
CA ILE A 281 -0.03 14.79 7.04
C ILE A 281 0.04 15.59 8.32
N LYS A 282 -0.83 16.61 8.46
CA LYS A 282 -0.92 17.44 9.66
C LYS A 282 -1.21 16.62 10.92
N ASN A 283 -2.13 15.65 10.86
CA ASN A 283 -2.43 14.78 12.01
C ASN A 283 -1.18 14.00 12.47
N TYR A 284 -0.39 13.45 11.54
CA TYR A 284 0.85 12.74 11.88
C TYR A 284 1.96 13.67 12.38
N ASP A 285 2.10 14.84 11.77
CA ASP A 285 3.10 15.85 12.18
C ASP A 285 2.82 16.37 13.60
N GLU A 286 1.55 16.67 13.90
CA GLU A 286 1.10 17.10 15.23
C GLU A 286 0.93 15.93 16.21
N LYS A 287 1.14 14.69 15.76
CA LYS A 287 0.94 13.44 16.53
C LYS A 287 -0.44 13.37 17.21
N GLN A 288 -1.48 13.81 16.51
CA GLN A 288 -2.84 13.90 17.03
C GLN A 288 -3.84 13.32 16.04
N LEU A 289 -4.79 12.53 16.55
CA LEU A 289 -5.93 12.03 15.79
C LEU A 289 -7.12 12.96 16.03
N THR A 290 -7.40 13.83 15.06
CA THR A 290 -8.46 14.86 15.15
C THR A 290 -9.76 14.47 14.46
N THR A 291 -9.74 13.41 13.65
CA THR A 291 -10.89 12.89 12.90
C THR A 291 -11.07 11.40 13.17
N ASN A 292 -12.22 10.84 12.80
CA ASN A 292 -12.39 9.39 12.87
C ASN A 292 -11.30 8.69 12.04
N LEU A 293 -10.68 7.64 12.57
CA LEU A 293 -9.52 6.99 11.95
C LEU A 293 -9.84 6.47 10.54
N ASN A 294 -11.06 6.02 10.28
CA ASN A 294 -11.52 5.60 8.95
C ASN A 294 -11.45 6.73 7.88
N GLU A 295 -11.34 7.99 8.26
CA GLU A 295 -11.05 9.09 7.33
C GLU A 295 -9.58 9.11 6.91
N ILE A 296 -8.66 8.56 7.70
CA ILE A 296 -7.23 8.51 7.41
C ILE A 296 -6.85 7.21 6.68
N LEU A 297 -7.54 6.11 6.97
CA LEU A 297 -7.25 4.81 6.38
C LEU A 297 -7.41 4.81 4.87
N ASN A 298 -6.40 4.31 4.17
CA ASN A 298 -6.49 3.93 2.78
C ASN A 298 -7.14 2.55 2.70
N ILE A 299 -8.45 2.56 2.40
CA ILE A 299 -9.27 1.37 2.26
C ILE A 299 -9.53 1.18 0.77
N PRO A 300 -8.97 0.13 0.14
CA PRO A 300 -9.21 -0.14 -1.27
C PRO A 300 -10.69 -0.35 -1.53
N GLN A 301 -11.19 0.22 -2.63
CA GLN A 301 -12.54 -0.05 -3.12
C GLN A 301 -12.44 -0.98 -4.34
N PRO A 302 -13.36 -1.96 -4.50
CA PRO A 302 -13.39 -2.80 -5.68
C PRO A 302 -13.52 -1.96 -6.95
N TYR A 303 -12.92 -2.42 -8.06
CA TYR A 303 -12.99 -1.72 -9.34
C TYR A 303 -14.38 -1.84 -9.97
N GLY A 304 -14.95 -0.70 -10.33
CA GLY A 304 -16.33 -0.63 -10.81
C GLY A 304 -17.13 0.34 -9.94
N ASN A 305 -18.20 0.92 -10.49
CA ASN A 305 -19.07 1.82 -9.73
C ASN A 305 -20.14 1.01 -8.97
N TYR A 306 -19.71 0.07 -8.13
CA TYR A 306 -20.62 -0.79 -7.38
C TYR A 306 -21.43 0.00 -6.33
N TRP A 307 -20.79 0.97 -5.70
CA TRP A 307 -21.40 1.85 -4.70
C TRP A 307 -20.70 3.19 -4.71
N SER A 308 -21.38 4.24 -4.24
CA SER A 308 -20.74 5.52 -4.03
C SER A 308 -19.76 5.43 -2.87
N SER A 309 -18.68 6.22 -2.92
CA SER A 309 -17.73 6.29 -1.81
C SER A 309 -18.36 6.80 -0.51
N ASN A 310 -19.50 7.49 -0.58
CA ASN A 310 -20.25 7.91 0.60
C ASN A 310 -21.00 6.74 1.24
N GLU A 311 -21.72 5.91 0.47
CA GLU A 311 -22.36 4.69 0.97
C GLU A 311 -21.33 3.73 1.61
N ALA A 312 -20.18 3.56 0.95
CA ALA A 312 -19.07 2.79 1.52
C ALA A 312 -18.62 3.33 2.88
N ARG A 313 -18.40 4.64 3.00
CA ARG A 313 -17.97 5.26 4.26
C ARG A 313 -19.04 5.16 5.34
N ASN A 314 -20.30 5.36 4.98
CA ASN A 314 -21.43 5.38 5.89
C ASN A 314 -21.78 3.99 6.42
N SER A 315 -21.64 2.94 5.63
CA SER A 315 -21.83 1.54 6.07
C SER A 315 -20.77 1.03 7.06
N MET A 316 -19.59 1.68 7.13
CA MET A 316 -18.50 1.26 8.00
C MET A 316 -18.63 1.75 9.45
N LEU A 317 -18.02 0.97 10.35
CA LEU A 317 -17.77 1.34 11.74
C LEU A 317 -17.03 2.68 11.84
N LYS A 318 -17.52 3.59 12.68
CA LYS A 318 -16.90 4.91 12.89
C LYS A 318 -15.86 4.83 13.99
N LEU A 319 -14.58 4.83 13.62
CA LEU A 319 -13.47 4.71 14.56
C LEU A 319 -13.13 6.05 15.21
N LYS A 320 -13.90 6.42 16.25
CA LYS A 320 -13.75 7.72 16.92
C LYS A 320 -12.39 7.88 17.63
N PRO A 321 -11.78 9.09 17.64
CA PRO A 321 -10.47 9.32 18.22
C PRO A 321 -10.29 8.81 19.65
N GLU A 322 -11.25 9.08 20.54
CA GLU A 322 -11.18 8.70 21.95
C GLU A 322 -11.12 7.19 22.15
N ILE A 323 -11.86 6.43 21.34
CA ILE A 323 -11.88 4.97 21.41
C ILE A 323 -10.64 4.37 20.76
N VAL A 324 -10.13 4.97 19.67
CA VAL A 324 -8.87 4.55 19.03
C VAL A 324 -7.69 4.77 19.98
N ASN A 325 -7.66 5.92 20.66
CA ASN A 325 -6.63 6.22 21.66
C ASN A 325 -6.69 5.22 22.84
N ASP A 326 -7.90 4.94 23.36
CA ASP A 326 -8.10 3.91 24.39
C ASP A 326 -7.63 2.53 23.91
N PHE A 327 -8.00 2.15 22.69
CA PHE A 327 -7.58 0.88 22.07
C PHE A 327 -6.07 0.75 22.00
N CYS A 328 -5.38 1.77 21.50
CA CYS A 328 -3.93 1.76 21.36
C CYS A 328 -3.22 1.79 22.71
N ASN A 329 -3.66 2.62 23.66
CA ASN A 329 -3.02 2.72 24.98
C ASN A 329 -3.07 1.42 25.78
N ASN A 330 -4.12 0.61 25.57
CA ASN A 330 -4.29 -0.66 26.25
C ASN A 330 -3.84 -1.88 25.43
N PHE A 331 -3.37 -1.68 24.18
CA PHE A 331 -2.98 -2.78 23.32
C PHE A 331 -1.73 -3.48 23.86
N PRO A 332 -1.70 -4.82 23.96
CA PRO A 332 -0.58 -5.55 24.55
C PRO A 332 0.59 -5.70 23.56
N TYR A 333 1.26 -4.60 23.18
CA TYR A 333 2.32 -4.57 22.16
C TYR A 333 3.52 -5.50 22.44
N GLN A 334 3.75 -5.87 23.70
CA GLN A 334 4.85 -6.77 24.11
C GLN A 334 4.46 -8.25 24.13
N ALA A 335 3.18 -8.59 23.91
CA ALA A 335 2.73 -9.97 23.88
C ALA A 335 3.31 -10.75 22.69
N HIS A 336 3.23 -12.08 22.77
CA HIS A 336 3.45 -12.94 21.60
C HIS A 336 2.38 -12.68 20.54
N TYR A 337 2.57 -13.18 19.33
CA TYR A 337 1.56 -13.08 18.27
C TYR A 337 0.23 -13.64 18.80
N PRO A 338 -0.82 -12.81 19.01
CA PRO A 338 -2.05 -13.26 19.63
C PRO A 338 -2.71 -14.26 18.69
N SER A 339 -3.35 -15.27 19.29
CA SER A 339 -4.30 -16.09 18.57
C SER A 339 -5.44 -15.23 18.02
N GLU A 340 -6.08 -15.71 16.97
CA GLU A 340 -7.24 -15.03 16.40
C GLU A 340 -8.33 -14.78 17.45
N ASN A 341 -8.55 -15.74 18.35
CA ASN A 341 -9.52 -15.62 19.45
C ASN A 341 -9.16 -14.48 20.41
N GLU A 342 -7.89 -14.37 20.82
CA GLU A 342 -7.44 -13.27 21.69
C GLU A 342 -7.63 -11.90 21.02
N MET A 343 -7.26 -11.78 19.75
CA MET A 343 -7.41 -10.54 18.99
C MET A 343 -8.88 -10.18 18.79
N ASN A 344 -9.73 -11.17 18.48
CA ASN A 344 -11.18 -10.97 18.33
C ASN A 344 -11.81 -10.53 19.65
N SER A 345 -11.54 -11.25 20.74
CA SER A 345 -12.04 -10.90 22.08
C SER A 345 -11.63 -9.48 22.47
N TYR A 346 -10.38 -9.10 22.21
CA TYR A 346 -9.90 -7.74 22.48
C TYR A 346 -10.65 -6.71 21.64
N CYS A 347 -10.76 -6.89 20.32
CA CYS A 347 -11.37 -5.90 19.43
C CYS A 347 -12.88 -5.74 19.66
N ILE A 348 -13.61 -6.83 19.92
CA ILE A 348 -15.07 -6.82 20.13
C ILE A 348 -15.47 -5.91 21.29
N GLU A 349 -14.69 -5.86 22.37
CA GLU A 349 -14.97 -4.98 23.51
C GLU A 349 -14.91 -3.49 23.14
N PHE A 350 -14.07 -3.13 22.17
CA PHE A 350 -14.04 -1.76 21.64
C PHE A 350 -15.14 -1.51 20.61
N VAL A 351 -15.47 -2.49 19.76
CA VAL A 351 -16.57 -2.38 18.78
C VAL A 351 -17.90 -2.06 19.46
N LYS A 352 -18.18 -2.66 20.62
CA LYS A 352 -19.41 -2.38 21.40
C LYS A 352 -19.55 -0.89 21.81
N LYS A 353 -18.44 -0.15 21.90
CA LYS A 353 -18.41 1.27 22.26
C LYS A 353 -18.55 2.20 21.03
N LEU A 354 -18.49 1.64 19.82
CA LEU A 354 -18.40 2.38 18.58
C LEU A 354 -19.76 2.47 17.88
N GLN A 355 -19.93 3.54 17.11
CA GLN A 355 -21.10 3.70 16.26
C GLN A 355 -20.94 2.79 15.03
N ILE A 356 -21.85 1.83 14.91
CA ILE A 356 -22.01 1.01 13.70
C ILE A 356 -22.52 1.92 12.58
N GLY A 357 -22.03 1.68 11.35
CA GLY A 357 -22.49 2.38 10.16
C GLY A 357 -23.97 2.13 9.84
N ASP A 358 -24.47 2.79 8.79
CA ASP A 358 -25.86 2.67 8.36
C ASP A 358 -26.20 1.21 7.96
N ASP A 359 -27.17 0.61 8.63
CA ASP A 359 -27.57 -0.78 8.43
C ASP A 359 -28.19 -1.02 7.04
N GLN A 360 -28.92 -0.04 6.49
CA GLN A 360 -29.57 -0.17 5.19
C GLN A 360 -28.53 -0.15 4.08
N GLU A 361 -27.61 0.81 4.12
CA GLU A 361 -26.49 0.88 3.18
C GLU A 361 -25.57 -0.32 3.31
N ARG A 362 -25.26 -0.77 4.54
CA ARG A 362 -24.47 -1.98 4.76
C ARG A 362 -25.11 -3.20 4.12
N ASN A 363 -26.40 -3.43 4.36
CA ASN A 363 -27.13 -4.57 3.80
C ASN A 363 -27.23 -4.47 2.27
N LYS A 364 -27.44 -3.27 1.73
CA LYS A 364 -27.43 -3.02 0.28
C LYS A 364 -26.10 -3.42 -0.35
N ILE A 365 -24.98 -2.96 0.22
CA ILE A 365 -23.64 -3.27 -0.28
C ILE A 365 -23.33 -4.77 -0.14
N LEU A 366 -23.67 -5.38 1.00
CA LEU A 366 -23.50 -6.82 1.20
C LEU A 366 -24.28 -7.67 0.18
N ASN A 367 -25.51 -7.31 -0.13
CA ASN A 367 -26.30 -8.00 -1.16
C ASN A 367 -25.63 -7.88 -2.54
N LEU A 368 -25.18 -6.69 -2.91
CA LEU A 368 -24.48 -6.47 -4.18
C LEU A 368 -23.18 -7.28 -4.28
N ILE A 369 -22.37 -7.29 -3.21
CA ILE A 369 -21.14 -8.09 -3.15
C ILE A 369 -21.48 -9.56 -3.33
N ASN A 370 -22.45 -10.09 -2.58
CA ASN A 370 -22.84 -11.49 -2.65
C ASN A 370 -23.35 -11.88 -4.04
N ASP A 371 -24.11 -11.02 -4.71
CA ASP A 371 -24.60 -11.29 -6.05
C ASP A 371 -23.47 -11.29 -7.09
N LYS A 372 -22.53 -10.34 -7.01
CA LYS A 372 -21.35 -10.31 -7.88
C LYS A 372 -20.44 -11.52 -7.64
N MET A 373 -20.15 -11.86 -6.38
CA MET A 373 -19.35 -13.06 -6.05
C MET A 373 -20.01 -14.34 -6.58
N LYS A 374 -21.34 -14.49 -6.46
CA LYS A 374 -22.06 -15.65 -7.03
C LYS A 374 -21.93 -15.74 -8.54
N VAL A 375 -21.97 -14.60 -9.25
CA VAL A 375 -21.74 -14.57 -10.71
C VAL A 375 -20.33 -15.06 -11.04
N MET A 376 -19.33 -14.63 -10.27
CA MET A 376 -17.94 -15.07 -10.46
C MET A 376 -17.75 -16.57 -10.20
N GLU A 377 -18.34 -17.08 -9.13
CA GLU A 377 -18.21 -18.48 -8.71
C GLU A 377 -18.93 -19.46 -9.65
N LYS A 378 -20.06 -19.03 -10.24
CA LYS A 378 -20.82 -19.85 -11.19
C LYS A 378 -20.30 -19.74 -12.63
N GLY A 379 -19.47 -18.73 -12.91
CA GLY A 379 -19.08 -18.34 -14.26
C GLY A 379 -20.24 -17.71 -15.04
N VAL A 380 -19.93 -17.07 -16.18
CA VAL A 380 -20.93 -16.65 -17.16
C VAL A 380 -21.39 -17.88 -17.95
N LEU A 381 -22.05 -18.80 -17.27
CA LEU A 381 -22.83 -19.83 -17.95
C LEU A 381 -24.24 -19.28 -18.03
N GLU A 382 -24.56 -18.65 -19.17
CA GLU A 382 -25.96 -18.53 -19.59
C GLU A 382 -26.56 -19.94 -19.56
N ARG A 383 -27.57 -20.13 -18.71
CA ARG A 383 -28.37 -21.36 -18.68
C ARG A 383 -29.49 -21.28 -19.69
#